data_AF-A0A356K3C3-F1
#
_entry.id   AF-A0A356K3C3-F1
#
_cell.length_a   1.000
_cell.length_b   1.000
_cell.length_c   1.000
_cell.angle_alpha   90.00
_cell.angle_beta   90.00
_cell.angle_gamma   90.00
#
_symmetry.space_group_name_H-M   'P 1'
#
loop_
_entity.id
_entity.type
_entity.pdbx_description
1 polymer ?
#
loop_
_entity_poly.entity_id
_entity_poly.type
_entity_poly.pdbx_seq_one_letter_code
_entity_poly.pdbx_strand_id
1 'polypeptide(L)'
;MNYLFLLGMCSDLSVVWTIFGYIIWGIKVVVPLLLIISGMITMAHAVMEKDEKKIKDAQKLLVQKIIAAVIVYLVIALTGVIVSLVASGDWQSCANCAFHPFDKSAGCGITKTPIENN
;
A
#
# COMPACT_ATOMS: atom_id res chain seq x y z
N MET A 1 1.81 13.27 -30.14
CA MET A 1 1.26 12.05 -29.53
C MET A 1 -0.14 12.41 -29.04
N ASN A 2 -1.18 11.78 -29.60
CA ASN A 2 -2.55 12.27 -29.46
C ASN A 2 -3.14 11.85 -28.08
N TYR A 3 -3.53 12.81 -27.25
CA TYR A 3 -4.04 12.60 -25.88
C TYR A 3 -5.27 11.68 -25.83
N LEU A 4 -6.01 11.61 -26.93
CA LEU A 4 -7.16 10.73 -27.14
C LEU A 4 -6.81 9.23 -27.08
N PHE A 5 -5.59 8.84 -27.47
CA PHE A 5 -5.12 7.45 -27.41
C PHE A 5 -4.80 7.01 -25.97
N LEU A 6 -4.25 7.92 -25.16
CA LEU A 6 -3.93 7.69 -23.75
C LEU A 6 -5.20 7.52 -22.90
N LEU A 7 -6.24 8.29 -23.19
CA LEU A 7 -7.55 8.25 -22.51
C LEU A 7 -8.29 6.92 -22.77
N GLY A 8 -8.26 6.43 -24.01
CA GLY A 8 -8.86 5.14 -24.38
C GLY A 8 -8.20 3.95 -23.68
N MET A 9 -6.87 3.95 -23.56
CA MET A 9 -6.14 2.87 -22.90
C MET A 9 -6.34 2.84 -21.38
N CYS A 10 -6.54 3.99 -20.74
CA CYS A 10 -6.76 4.10 -19.29
C CYS A 10 -8.02 3.33 -18.87
N SER A 11 -9.11 3.50 -19.62
CA SER A 11 -10.41 2.86 -19.34
C SER A 11 -10.32 1.33 -19.35
N ASP A 12 -9.66 0.75 -20.37
CA ASP A 12 -9.48 -0.71 -20.47
C ASP A 12 -8.43 -1.26 -19.48
N LEU A 13 -7.40 -0.47 -19.17
CA LEU A 13 -6.32 -0.88 -18.26
C LEU A 13 -6.65 -0.62 -16.78
N SER A 14 -7.68 0.18 -16.48
CA SER A 14 -8.15 0.50 -15.13
C SER A 14 -8.46 -0.76 -14.31
N VAL A 15 -9.02 -1.79 -14.95
CA VAL A 15 -9.32 -3.09 -14.33
C VAL A 15 -8.04 -3.79 -13.91
N VAL A 16 -7.00 -3.77 -14.77
CA VAL A 16 -5.69 -4.39 -14.47
C VAL A 16 -4.99 -3.64 -13.35
N TRP A 17 -5.00 -2.30 -13.38
CA TRP A 17 -4.41 -1.46 -12.33
C TRP A 17 -5.13 -1.61 -10.99
N THR A 18 -6.46 -1.77 -11.01
CA THR A 18 -7.26 -2.02 -9.80
C THR A 18 -6.91 -3.37 -9.17
N ILE A 19 -6.76 -4.43 -9.97
CA ILE A 19 -6.33 -5.75 -9.48
C ILE A 19 -4.92 -5.67 -8.88
N PHE A 20 -3.99 -4.98 -9.55
CA PHE A 20 -2.66 -4.71 -8.99
C PHE A 20 -2.75 -3.92 -7.69
N GLY A 21 -3.63 -2.93 -7.61
CA GLY A 21 -3.84 -2.15 -6.40
C GLY A 21 -4.36 -2.98 -5.24
N TYR A 22 -5.28 -3.92 -5.48
CA TYR A 22 -5.72 -4.88 -4.46
C TYR A 22 -4.57 -5.71 -3.89
N ILE A 23 -3.65 -6.16 -4.75
CA ILE A 23 -2.46 -6.92 -4.33
C ILE A 23 -1.53 -6.03 -3.51
N ILE A 24 -1.21 -4.82 -4.00
CA ILE A 24 -0.34 -3.86 -3.30
C ILE A 24 -0.92 -3.48 -1.95
N TRP A 25 -2.22 -3.20 -1.89
CA TRP A 25 -2.93 -2.89 -0.66
C TRP A 25 -2.93 -4.07 0.32
N GLY A 26 -3.17 -5.29 -0.18
CA GLY A 26 -3.06 -6.52 0.60
C GLY A 26 -1.68 -6.66 1.24
N ILE A 27 -0.60 -6.52 0.45
CA ILE A 27 0.78 -6.59 0.95
C ILE A 27 1.06 -5.45 1.95
N LYS A 28 0.59 -4.22 1.66
CA LYS A 28 0.74 -3.04 2.53
C LYS A 28 0.13 -3.24 3.91
N VAL A 29 -0.94 -4.03 4.04
CA VAL A 29 -1.59 -4.30 5.33
C VAL A 29 -1.06 -5.59 5.97
N VAL A 30 -0.90 -6.66 5.18
CA VAL A 30 -0.49 -7.98 5.67
C VAL A 30 0.95 -7.97 6.17
N VAL A 31 1.89 -7.32 5.47
CA VAL A 31 3.31 -7.31 5.85
C VAL A 31 3.55 -6.60 7.20
N PRO A 32 3.06 -5.37 7.43
CA PRO A 32 3.18 -4.72 8.74
C PRO A 32 2.50 -5.51 9.86
N LEU A 33 1.34 -6.11 9.59
CA LEU A 33 0.60 -6.88 10.59
C LEU A 33 1.39 -8.13 11.03
N LEU A 34 1.99 -8.86 10.08
CA LEU A 34 2.87 -10.00 10.39
C LEU A 34 4.14 -9.56 11.15
N LEU A 35 4.71 -8.39 10.82
CA LEU A 35 5.85 -7.83 11.55
C LEU A 35 5.50 -7.49 13.00
N ILE A 36 4.32 -6.94 13.26
CA ILE A 36 3.85 -6.62 14.61
C ILE A 36 3.57 -7.90 15.42
N ILE A 37 2.83 -8.86 14.85
CA ILE A 37 2.50 -10.12 15.54
C ILE A 37 3.78 -10.89 15.88
N SER A 38 4.70 -11.03 14.91
CA SER A 38 5.99 -11.70 15.17
C SER A 38 6.81 -10.98 16.24
N GLY A 39 6.76 -9.65 16.29
CA GLY A 39 7.42 -8.87 17.31
C GLY A 39 6.85 -9.12 18.72
N MET A 40 5.53 -9.13 18.86
CA MET A 40 4.86 -9.36 20.14
C MET A 40 5.13 -10.75 20.70
N ILE A 41 5.17 -11.77 19.84
CA ILE A 41 5.49 -13.15 20.25
C ILE A 41 6.92 -13.23 20.81
N THR A 42 7.89 -12.58 20.15
CA THR A 42 9.29 -12.54 20.64
C THR A 42 9.42 -11.84 21.99
N MET A 43 8.62 -10.80 22.23
CA MET A 43 8.54 -10.16 23.54
C MET A 43 7.94 -11.03 24.62
N ALA A 44 6.82 -11.68 24.31
CA ALA A 44 6.15 -12.56 25.26
C ALA A 44 7.12 -13.65 25.75
N HIS A 45 7.91 -14.23 24.83
CA HIS A 45 8.94 -15.21 25.18
C HIS A 45 10.05 -14.63 26.06
N ALA A 46 10.56 -13.44 25.74
CA ALA A 46 11.60 -12.78 26.53
C ALA A 46 11.14 -12.38 27.94
N VAL A 47 9.86 -11.99 28.09
CA VAL A 47 9.26 -11.69 29.40
C VAL A 47 9.10 -12.95 30.24
N MET A 48 8.72 -14.08 29.61
CA MET A 48 8.59 -15.37 30.30
C MET A 48 9.94 -15.90 30.82
N GLU A 49 11.04 -15.65 30.10
CA GLU A 49 12.39 -16.05 30.51
C GLU A 49 12.96 -15.23 31.70
N LYS A 50 12.28 -14.14 32.11
CA LYS A 50 12.67 -13.24 33.25
C LYS A 50 14.11 -12.72 33.22
N ASP A 51 14.77 -12.78 32.07
CA ASP A 51 16.16 -12.37 31.92
C ASP A 51 16.23 -10.90 31.48
N GLU A 52 16.71 -10.02 32.36
CA GLU A 52 16.75 -8.56 32.10
C GLU A 52 17.50 -8.19 30.82
N LYS A 53 18.50 -9.00 30.43
CA LYS A 53 19.24 -8.79 29.17
C LYS A 53 18.35 -9.07 27.97
N LYS A 54 17.59 -10.17 28.00
CA LYS A 54 16.71 -10.57 26.90
C LYS A 54 15.48 -9.68 26.77
N ILE A 55 14.96 -9.13 27.87
CA ILE A 55 13.88 -8.15 27.84
C ILE A 55 14.32 -6.88 27.10
N LYS A 56 15.54 -6.39 27.37
CA LYS A 56 16.10 -5.23 26.67
C LYS A 56 16.36 -5.50 25.19
N ASP A 57 16.89 -6.68 24.85
CA ASP A 57 17.12 -7.07 23.46
C ASP A 57 15.80 -7.23 22.70
N ALA A 58 14.77 -7.82 23.32
CA ALA A 58 13.44 -7.91 22.75
C ALA A 58 12.82 -6.52 22.53
N GLN A 59 13.01 -5.56 23.45
CA GLN A 59 12.59 -4.17 23.29
C GLN A 59 13.24 -3.50 22.10
N LYS A 60 14.55 -3.67 21.95
CA LYS A 60 15.28 -3.13 20.81
C LYS A 60 14.79 -3.73 19.49
N LEU A 61 14.51 -5.03 19.48
CA LEU A 61 14.03 -5.76 18.31
C LEU A 61 12.60 -5.34 17.92
N LEU A 62 11.72 -5.09 18.89
CA LEU A 62 10.40 -4.51 18.63
C LEU A 62 10.47 -3.13 17.99
N VAL A 63 11.31 -2.25 18.54
CA VAL A 63 11.46 -0.90 18.02
C VAL A 63 11.96 -0.96 16.57
N GLN A 64 12.92 -1.84 16.27
CA GLN A 64 13.36 -2.07 14.89
C GLN A 64 12.24 -2.59 13.98
N LYS A 65 11.40 -3.52 14.45
CA LYS A 65 10.25 -4.02 13.67
C LYS A 65 9.18 -2.95 13.42
N ILE A 66 8.92 -2.08 14.41
CA ILE A 66 7.99 -0.94 14.26
C ILE A 66 8.55 0.04 13.23
N ILE A 67 9.82 0.39 13.32
CA ILE A 67 10.48 1.28 12.35
C ILE A 67 10.41 0.66 10.94
N ALA A 68 10.69 -0.63 10.80
CA ALA A 68 10.57 -1.33 9.52
C ALA A 68 9.14 -1.28 8.97
N ALA A 69 8.11 -1.52 9.80
CA ALA A 69 6.71 -1.42 9.39
C ALA A 69 6.34 -0.01 8.92
N VAL A 70 6.79 1.03 9.64
CA VAL A 70 6.56 2.44 9.28
C VAL A 70 7.25 2.79 7.96
N ILE A 71 8.49 2.34 7.75
CA ILE A 71 9.22 2.57 6.49
C ILE A 71 8.49 1.92 5.31
N VAL A 72 8.05 0.67 5.45
CA VAL A 72 7.30 -0.03 4.39
C VAL A 72 6.01 0.73 4.04
N TYR A 73 5.28 1.20 5.05
CA TYR A 73 4.08 2.01 4.85
C TYR A 73 4.40 3.34 4.14
N LEU A 74 5.47 4.02 4.56
CA LEU A 74 5.95 5.28 3.98
C LEU A 74 6.39 5.12 2.53
N VAL A 75 7.12 4.05 2.17
CA VAL A 75 7.55 3.83 0.78
C VAL A 75 6.34 3.69 -0.14
N ILE A 76 5.32 2.93 0.26
CA ILE A 76 4.09 2.78 -0.54
C ILE A 76 3.29 4.09 -0.62
N ALA A 77 3.26 4.87 0.47
CA ALA A 77 2.61 6.18 0.45
C ALA A 77 3.34 7.17 -0.46
N LEU A 78 4.68 7.18 -0.40
CA LEU A 78 5.54 8.05 -1.19
C LEU A 78 5.45 7.72 -2.68
N THR A 79 5.42 6.45 -3.06
CA THR A 79 5.21 6.06 -4.47
C THR A 79 3.86 6.52 -4.98
N GLY A 80 2.80 6.49 -4.15
CA GLY A 80 1.51 7.09 -4.49
C GLY A 80 1.64 8.58 -4.81
N VAL A 81 2.31 9.34 -3.94
CA VAL A 81 2.53 10.78 -4.14
C VAL A 81 3.35 11.08 -5.40
N ILE A 82 4.44 10.35 -5.64
CA ILE A 82 5.28 10.52 -6.83
C ILE A 82 4.46 10.23 -8.10
N VAL A 83 3.63 9.19 -8.07
CA VAL A 83 2.78 8.85 -9.20
C VAL A 83 1.70 9.91 -9.42
N SER A 84 1.11 10.48 -8.36
CA SER A 84 0.17 11.61 -8.48
C SER A 84 0.82 12.89 -9.00
N LEU A 85 2.13 13.08 -8.81
CA LEU A 85 2.88 14.23 -9.32
C LEU A 85 3.24 14.10 -10.81
N VAL A 86 3.53 12.88 -11.28
CA VAL A 86 3.86 12.62 -12.69
C VAL A 86 2.62 12.35 -13.54
N ALA A 87 1.55 11.83 -12.92
CA ALA A 87 0.29 11.61 -13.61
C ALA A 87 -0.43 12.94 -13.82
N SER A 88 -0.80 13.21 -15.07
CA SER A 88 -1.55 14.41 -15.47
C SER A 88 -2.77 14.00 -16.28
N GLY A 89 -3.91 14.66 -16.05
CA GLY A 89 -5.19 14.36 -16.68
C GLY A 89 -5.82 13.05 -16.18
N ASP A 90 -6.58 12.36 -17.04
CA ASP A 90 -7.32 11.13 -16.71
C ASP A 90 -6.43 9.97 -16.24
N TRP A 91 -5.13 10.01 -16.56
CA TRP A 91 -4.15 9.04 -16.07
C TRP A 91 -4.01 9.06 -14.54
N GLN A 92 -4.25 10.20 -13.91
CA GLN A 92 -4.21 10.33 -12.46
C GLN A 92 -5.28 9.47 -11.79
N SER A 93 -6.48 9.39 -12.38
CA SER A 93 -7.57 8.55 -11.87
C SER A 93 -7.24 7.06 -11.98
N CYS A 94 -6.69 6.60 -13.12
CA CYS A 94 -6.25 5.21 -13.26
C CYS A 94 -5.07 4.86 -12.35
N ALA A 95 -4.12 5.79 -12.21
CA ALA A 95 -2.98 5.59 -11.33
C ALA A 95 -3.39 5.55 -9.86
N ASN A 96 -4.40 6.33 -9.47
CA ASN A 96 -4.99 6.28 -8.13
C ASN A 96 -5.56 4.90 -7.81
N CYS A 97 -6.12 4.18 -8.79
CA CYS A 97 -6.64 2.82 -8.59
C CYS A 97 -5.57 1.80 -8.15
N ALA A 98 -4.29 2.00 -8.47
CA ALA A 98 -3.22 1.12 -7.97
C ALA A 98 -2.86 1.37 -6.51
N PHE A 99 -3.07 2.59 -5.99
CA PHE A 99 -2.76 2.91 -4.59
C PHE A 99 -4.00 2.88 -3.69
N HIS A 100 -5.18 3.12 -4.27
CA HIS A 100 -6.50 3.18 -3.64
C HIS A 100 -7.52 2.34 -4.45
N PRO A 101 -7.41 1.00 -4.41
CA PRO A 101 -8.24 0.11 -5.23
C PRO A 101 -9.73 0.08 -4.82
N PHE A 102 -10.08 0.65 -3.67
CA PHE A 102 -11.45 0.72 -3.16
C PHE A 102 -12.17 2.03 -3.50
N ASP A 103 -11.47 2.97 -4.12
CA ASP A 103 -12.01 4.29 -4.42
C ASP A 103 -12.85 4.26 -5.70
N LYS A 104 -14.15 4.00 -5.53
CA LYS A 104 -15.11 3.93 -6.64
C LYS A 104 -15.35 5.30 -7.29
N SER A 105 -15.01 6.40 -6.62
CA SER A 105 -15.19 7.76 -7.14
C SER A 105 -14.23 8.08 -8.30
N ALA A 106 -13.10 7.36 -8.39
CA ALA A 106 -12.16 7.45 -9.50
C ALA A 106 -12.43 6.43 -10.64
N GLY A 107 -13.54 5.68 -10.57
CA GLY A 107 -13.86 4.61 -11.53
C GLY A 107 -13.08 3.31 -11.31
N CYS A 108 -12.45 3.14 -10.14
CA CYS A 108 -11.67 1.95 -9.80
C CYS A 108 -12.59 0.76 -9.47
N GLY A 109 -12.54 -0.29 -10.29
CA GLY A 109 -13.40 -1.47 -10.12
C GLY A 109 -13.16 -2.55 -11.17
N ILE A 110 -13.71 -3.74 -10.92
CA ILE A 110 -13.71 -4.85 -11.89
C ILE A 110 -14.78 -4.63 -12.98
N THR A 111 -15.75 -3.76 -12.71
CA THR A 111 -16.74 -3.30 -13.68
C THR A 111 -16.22 -2.04 -14.37
N LYS A 112 -16.39 -1.97 -15.70
CA LYS A 112 -16.13 -0.78 -16.49
C LYS A 112 -17.16 0.31 -16.14
N THR A 113 -16.97 1.03 -15.03
CA THR A 113 -17.73 2.25 -14.76
C THR A 113 -17.05 3.39 -15.50
N PRO A 114 -17.77 4.16 -16.35
CA PRO A 114 -17.19 5.37 -16.92
C PRO A 114 -16.73 6.26 -15.77
N ILE A 115 -15.50 6.76 -15.86
CA ILE A 115 -14.97 7.76 -14.93
C ILE A 115 -15.92 8.96 -15.04
N GLU A 116 -16.70 9.23 -13.98
CA GLU A 116 -17.57 10.40 -13.92
C GLU A 116 -16.68 11.63 -13.79
N ASN A 117 -16.27 12.16 -14.94
CA ASN A 117 -15.67 13.48 -15.04
C ASN A 117 -16.75 14.50 -14.68
N ASN A 118 -16.70 15.01 -13.45
CA ASN A 118 -17.33 16.30 -13.13
C ASN A 118 -16.40 17.42 -13.59
#